data_AF-A0A8T3STS9-F1
#
_entry.id   AF-A0A8T3STS9-F1
#
_cell.length_a   1.000
_cell.length_b   1.000
_cell.length_c   1.000
_cell.angle_alpha   90.00
_cell.angle_beta   90.00
_cell.angle_gamma   90.00
#
_symmetry.space_group_name_H-M   'P 1'
#
loop_
_entity.id
_entity.type
_entity.pdbx_description
1 polymer ?
#
loop_
_entity_poly.entity_id
_entity_poly.type
_entity_poly.pdbx_seq_one_letter_code
_entity_poly.pdbx_strand_id
1 'polypeptide(L)'
;MAPSTASATTVRDIPATAQVTASMPRYTVAERLAAINRIKRLLKARDAVLVAHYYTDPDIQLIADETGGCVSDSLDMARFGQEHAASTLVVAGVRFMGETAKILSPEKRVLMPTLE
;
A
#
# COMPACT_ATOMS: atom_id res chain seq x y z
N MET A 1 -22.69 -51.30 15.46
CA MET A 1 -21.69 -50.62 14.60
C MET A 1 -22.44 -49.67 13.69
N ALA A 2 -22.50 -48.38 14.02
CA ALA A 2 -23.11 -47.37 13.16
C ALA A 2 -22.04 -46.81 12.21
N PRO A 3 -22.36 -46.55 10.92
CA PRO A 3 -21.39 -46.07 9.96
C PRO A 3 -21.02 -44.61 10.27
N SER A 4 -19.72 -44.34 10.30
CA SER A 4 -19.15 -43.00 10.40
C SER A 4 -19.58 -42.18 9.18
N THR A 5 -20.27 -41.08 9.42
CA THR A 5 -20.65 -40.11 8.40
C THR A 5 -19.43 -39.30 7.98
N ALA A 6 -19.09 -39.38 6.69
CA ALA A 6 -18.04 -38.57 6.08
C ALA A 6 -18.37 -37.08 6.21
N SER A 7 -17.49 -36.32 6.86
CA SER A 7 -17.58 -34.87 6.99
C SER A 7 -17.39 -34.23 5.61
N ALA A 8 -18.42 -33.52 5.13
CA ALA A 8 -18.36 -32.78 3.88
C ALA A 8 -17.27 -31.71 3.98
N THR A 9 -16.24 -31.82 3.13
CA THR A 9 -15.22 -30.77 2.99
C THR A 9 -15.89 -29.54 2.41
N THR A 10 -16.25 -28.59 3.25
CA THR A 10 -16.65 -27.25 2.80
C THR A 10 -15.45 -26.64 2.08
N VAL A 11 -15.54 -26.59 0.75
CA VAL A 11 -14.60 -25.83 -0.09
C VAL A 11 -14.62 -24.41 0.42
N ARG A 12 -13.50 -23.93 0.96
CA ARG A 12 -13.37 -22.54 1.38
C ARG A 12 -13.44 -21.68 0.11
N ASP A 13 -14.29 -20.66 0.13
CA ASP A 13 -14.41 -19.65 -0.92
C ASP A 13 -13.17 -18.74 -0.90
N ILE A 14 -12.03 -19.31 -1.30
CA ILE A 14 -10.74 -18.65 -1.37
C ILE A 14 -10.38 -18.59 -2.86
N PRO A 15 -10.19 -17.38 -3.42
CA PRO A 15 -9.84 -17.24 -4.81
C PRO A 15 -8.49 -17.91 -5.09
N ALA A 16 -8.36 -18.58 -6.22
CA ALA A 16 -7.09 -19.15 -6.63
C ALA A 16 -6.09 -18.02 -6.94
N THR A 17 -4.81 -18.20 -6.59
CA THR A 17 -3.76 -17.21 -6.89
C THR A 17 -3.73 -16.81 -8.36
N ALA A 18 -3.98 -17.76 -9.27
CA ALA A 18 -4.09 -17.50 -10.71
C ALA A 18 -5.24 -16.54 -11.07
N GLN A 19 -6.37 -16.61 -10.36
CA GLN A 19 -7.52 -15.73 -10.58
C GLN A 19 -7.23 -14.31 -10.10
N VAL A 20 -6.59 -14.16 -8.93
CA VAL A 20 -6.22 -12.84 -8.37
C VAL A 20 -5.14 -12.16 -9.21
N THR A 21 -4.15 -12.93 -9.67
CA THR A 21 -3.09 -12.38 -10.53
C THR A 21 -3.61 -12.02 -11.93
N ALA A 22 -4.57 -12.78 -12.46
CA ALA A 22 -5.20 -12.48 -13.75
C ALA A 22 -6.11 -11.24 -13.72
N SER A 23 -6.68 -10.88 -12.56
CA SER A 23 -7.53 -9.70 -12.41
C SER A 23 -6.76 -8.40 -12.21
N MET A 24 -5.43 -8.44 -12.10
CA MET A 24 -4.62 -7.23 -11.97
C MET A 24 -4.62 -6.40 -13.25
N PRO A 25 -4.77 -5.07 -13.15
CA PRO A 25 -4.75 -4.19 -14.31
C PRO A 25 -3.40 -4.28 -15.02
N ARG A 26 -3.45 -4.40 -16.35
CA ARG A 26 -2.25 -4.37 -17.20
C ARG A 26 -2.08 -2.98 -17.77
N TYR A 27 -0.90 -2.40 -17.56
CA TYR A 27 -0.53 -1.11 -18.11
C TYR A 27 0.49 -1.30 -19.24
N THR A 28 0.33 -0.55 -20.32
CA THR A 28 1.42 -0.37 -21.28
C THR A 28 2.57 0.41 -20.63
N VAL A 29 3.78 0.33 -21.20
CA VAL A 29 4.94 1.06 -20.71
C VAL A 29 4.66 2.57 -20.64
N ALA A 30 3.98 3.12 -21.66
CA ALA A 30 3.63 4.53 -21.71
C ALA A 30 2.64 4.94 -20.60
N GLU A 31 1.60 4.14 -20.36
CA GLU A 31 0.62 4.41 -19.30
C GLU A 31 1.26 4.34 -17.91
N ARG A 32 2.10 3.33 -17.68
CA ARG A 32 2.84 3.16 -16.42
C ARG A 32 3.72 4.38 -16.14
N LEU A 33 4.52 4.82 -17.11
CA LEU A 33 5.37 6.00 -16.97
C LEU A 33 4.56 7.29 -16.77
N ALA A 34 3.44 7.44 -17.48
CA ALA A 34 2.55 8.58 -17.30
C ALA A 34 1.94 8.61 -15.88
N ALA A 35 1.54 7.46 -15.35
CA ALA A 35 1.02 7.33 -13.98
C ALA A 35 2.09 7.68 -12.93
N ILE A 36 3.29 7.11 -13.04
CA ILE A 36 4.43 7.39 -12.15
C ILE A 36 4.72 8.90 -12.12
N ASN A 37 4.87 9.53 -13.29
CA ASN A 37 5.14 10.96 -13.37
C ASN A 37 4.01 11.81 -12.79
N ARG A 38 2.75 11.39 -12.98
CA ARG A 38 1.60 12.04 -12.37
C ARG A 38 1.63 11.96 -10.84
N ILE A 39 1.98 10.80 -10.27
CA ILE A 39 2.10 10.60 -8.83
C ILE A 39 3.19 11.51 -8.26
N LYS A 40 4.41 11.48 -8.83
CA LYS A 40 5.54 12.33 -8.38
C LYS A 40 5.17 13.82 -8.34
N ARG A 41 4.51 14.30 -9.40
CA ARG A 41 4.05 15.69 -9.48
C ARG A 41 2.99 16.00 -8.41
N LEU A 42 2.06 15.10 -8.16
CA LEU A 42 1.01 15.29 -7.16
C LEU A 42 1.55 15.27 -5.73
N LEU A 43 2.53 14.42 -5.43
CA LEU A 43 3.20 14.40 -4.14
C LEU A 43 3.80 15.78 -3.82
N LYS A 44 4.57 16.33 -4.76
CA LYS A 44 5.13 17.69 -4.63
C LYS A 44 4.04 18.77 -4.51
N ALA A 45 3.03 18.74 -5.38
CA ALA A 45 1.98 19.75 -5.41
C ALA A 45 1.08 19.76 -4.17
N ARG A 46 1.07 18.66 -3.41
CA ARG A 46 0.24 18.48 -2.21
C ARG A 46 1.04 18.50 -0.91
N ASP A 47 2.32 18.86 -0.96
CA ASP A 47 3.22 18.76 0.18
C ASP A 47 3.09 17.40 0.89
N ALA A 48 3.21 16.35 0.08
CA ALA A 48 2.98 14.98 0.50
C ALA A 48 4.23 14.12 0.32
N VAL A 49 4.49 13.27 1.30
CA VAL A 49 5.53 12.24 1.25
C VAL A 49 4.90 10.85 1.19
N LEU A 50 5.48 9.95 0.39
CA LEU A 50 5.04 8.57 0.25
C LEU A 50 5.92 7.66 1.09
N VAL A 51 5.31 6.88 1.98
CA VAL A 51 5.98 5.76 2.67
C VAL A 51 5.37 4.45 2.18
N ALA A 52 6.23 3.49 1.84
CA ALA A 52 5.81 2.23 1.25
C ALA A 52 6.35 1.05 2.07
N HIS A 53 5.49 0.06 2.29
CA HIS A 53 5.92 -1.18 2.94
C HIS A 53 6.59 -2.13 1.93
N TYR A 54 7.46 -3.03 2.39
CA TYR A 54 8.23 -3.95 1.53
C TYR A 54 7.39 -4.84 0.60
N TYR A 55 6.15 -5.13 0.95
CA TYR A 55 5.26 -5.98 0.17
C TYR A 55 4.50 -5.24 -0.96
N THR A 56 4.77 -3.94 -1.13
CA THR A 56 4.04 -3.12 -2.10
C THR A 56 4.59 -3.32 -3.50
N ASP A 57 3.85 -2.90 -4.52
CA ASP A 57 4.30 -3.01 -5.90
C ASP A 57 5.65 -2.29 -6.09
N PRO A 58 6.62 -2.87 -6.84
CA PRO A 58 7.92 -2.26 -7.09
C PRO A 58 7.85 -0.81 -7.60
N ASP A 59 6.79 -0.45 -8.33
CA ASP A 59 6.58 0.90 -8.81
C ASP A 59 6.37 1.90 -7.68
N ILE A 60 5.59 1.54 -6.65
CA ILE A 60 5.37 2.46 -5.54
C ILE A 60 6.60 2.53 -4.63
N GLN A 61 7.36 1.44 -4.51
CA GLN A 61 8.64 1.44 -3.81
C GLN A 61 9.63 2.39 -4.50
N LEU A 62 9.75 2.30 -5.82
CA LEU A 62 10.59 3.20 -6.62
C LEU A 62 10.15 4.65 -6.49
N ILE A 63 8.83 4.94 -6.58
CA ILE A 63 8.32 6.30 -6.40
C ILE A 63 8.67 6.82 -5.00
N ALA A 64 8.50 6.02 -3.95
CA ALA A 64 8.80 6.43 -2.58
C ALA A 64 10.28 6.84 -2.47
N ASP A 65 11.19 6.00 -2.94
CA ASP A 65 12.63 6.27 -2.93
C ASP A 65 13.00 7.54 -3.74
N GLU A 66 12.52 7.64 -4.99
CA GLU A 66 12.85 8.75 -5.89
C GLU A 66 12.24 10.11 -5.47
N THR A 67 11.21 10.11 -4.62
CA THR A 67 10.53 11.33 -4.17
C THR A 67 10.91 11.79 -2.78
N GLY A 68 11.92 11.16 -2.17
CA GLY A 68 12.37 11.49 -0.81
C GLY A 68 11.46 10.93 0.29
N GLY A 69 10.68 9.90 -0.04
CA GLY A 69 9.97 9.06 0.91
C GLY A 69 10.84 7.91 1.44
N CYS A 70 10.21 6.84 1.92
CA CYS A 70 10.93 5.66 2.38
C CYS A 70 10.23 4.35 2.01
N VAL A 71 11.04 3.29 1.87
CA VAL A 71 10.58 1.90 1.77
C VAL A 71 11.08 1.16 3.00
N SER A 72 10.18 0.79 3.92
CA SER A 72 10.60 0.19 5.20
C SER A 72 9.51 -0.67 5.85
N ASP A 73 9.78 -1.18 7.05
CA ASP A 73 8.77 -1.82 7.89
C ASP A 73 7.84 -0.79 8.56
N SER A 74 6.84 -1.27 9.28
CA SER A 74 5.81 -0.44 9.90
C SER A 74 6.33 0.58 10.91
N LEU A 75 7.33 0.21 11.72
CA LEU A 75 7.83 1.08 12.78
C LEU A 75 8.65 2.22 12.18
N ASP A 76 9.52 1.87 11.24
CA ASP A 76 10.37 2.85 10.56
C ASP A 76 9.55 3.78 9.66
N MET A 77 8.51 3.28 8.99
CA MET A 77 7.58 4.12 8.22
C MET A 77 6.90 5.17 9.10
N ALA A 78 6.49 4.76 10.31
CA ALA A 78 5.77 5.65 11.21
C ALA A 78 6.69 6.70 11.86
N ARG A 79 7.92 6.33 12.22
CA ARG A 79 8.97 7.27 12.68
C ARG A 79 9.34 8.27 11.59
N PHE A 80 9.65 7.77 10.40
CA PHE A 80 9.95 8.63 9.25
C PHE A 80 8.81 9.61 8.97
N GLY A 81 7.56 9.13 8.95
CA GLY A 81 6.39 9.97 8.72
C GLY A 81 6.21 11.07 9.77
N GLN A 82 6.55 10.78 11.03
CA GLN A 82 6.52 11.75 12.13
C GLN A 82 7.58 12.85 11.97
N GLU A 83 8.82 12.47 11.62
CA GLU A 83 9.97 13.38 11.52
C GLU A 83 10.00 14.17 10.21
N HIS A 84 9.41 13.65 9.13
CA HIS A 84 9.46 14.27 7.81
C HIS A 84 8.71 15.61 7.79
N ALA A 85 9.21 16.61 7.06
CA ALA A 85 8.65 17.97 7.08
C ALA A 85 7.25 18.09 6.43
N ALA A 86 6.92 17.22 5.47
CA ALA A 86 5.66 17.26 4.73
C ALA A 86 4.41 17.27 5.63
N SER A 87 3.43 18.10 5.31
CA SER A 87 2.14 18.16 6.02
C SER A 87 1.21 16.98 5.71
N THR A 88 1.42 16.31 4.57
CA THR A 88 0.66 15.13 4.16
C THR A 88 1.56 13.89 4.10
N LEU A 89 1.07 12.78 4.63
CA LEU A 89 1.70 11.46 4.61
C LEU A 89 0.82 10.48 3.85
N VAL A 90 1.33 9.89 2.77
CA VAL A 90 0.67 8.81 2.03
C VAL A 90 1.28 7.49 2.47
N VAL A 91 0.47 6.62 3.06
CA VAL A 91 0.90 5.32 3.56
C VAL A 91 0.45 4.24 2.58
N ALA A 92 1.39 3.73 1.77
CA ALA A 92 1.19 2.56 0.94
C ALA A 92 1.43 1.29 1.79
N GLY A 93 0.36 0.83 2.42
CA GLY A 93 0.35 -0.32 3.32
C GLY A 93 -1.06 -0.75 3.65
N VAL A 94 -1.22 -1.48 4.76
CA VAL A 94 -2.53 -1.90 5.28
C VAL A 94 -3.05 -0.94 6.33
N ARG A 95 -4.36 -1.03 6.60
CA ARG A 95 -5.12 -0.10 7.44
C ARG A 95 -4.45 0.25 8.77
N PHE A 96 -4.00 -0.75 9.53
CA PHE A 96 -3.41 -0.49 10.85
C PHE A 96 -2.15 0.38 10.77
N MET A 97 -1.37 0.27 9.68
CA MET A 97 -0.14 1.06 9.52
C MET A 97 -0.48 2.55 9.35
N GLY A 98 -1.55 2.88 8.62
CA GLY A 98 -2.01 4.27 8.50
C GLY A 98 -2.62 4.79 9.80
N GLU A 99 -3.34 3.96 10.55
CA GLU A 99 -3.84 4.32 11.88
C GLU A 99 -2.67 4.63 12.84
N THR A 100 -1.64 3.78 12.86
CA THR A 100 -0.40 4.03 13.62
C THR A 100 0.27 5.34 13.20
N ALA A 101 0.41 5.58 11.90
CA ALA A 101 0.99 6.82 11.39
C ALA A 101 0.18 8.06 11.83
N LYS A 102 -1.15 7.97 11.85
CA LYS A 102 -2.01 9.06 12.32
C LYS A 102 -1.92 9.30 13.82
N ILE A 103 -1.80 8.24 14.62
CA ILE A 103 -1.60 8.34 16.07
C ILE A 103 -0.28 9.06 16.38
N LEU A 104 0.80 8.73 15.66
CA LEU A 104 2.13 9.32 15.90
C LEU A 104 2.30 10.70 15.25
N SER A 105 1.49 11.03 14.25
CA SER A 105 1.50 12.31 13.53
C SER A 105 0.11 12.97 13.55
N PRO A 106 -0.40 13.39 14.73
CA PRO A 106 -1.77 13.88 14.86
C PRO A 106 -2.06 15.12 13.99
N GLU A 107 -1.06 15.98 13.79
CA GLU A 107 -1.19 17.20 12.99
C GLU A 107 -1.11 16.97 11.47
N LYS A 108 -0.57 15.82 11.03
CA LYS A 108 -0.41 15.52 9.62
C LYS A 108 -1.71 14.96 9.02
N ARG A 109 -1.93 15.25 7.75
CA ARG A 109 -2.95 14.57 6.97
C ARG A 109 -2.41 13.21 6.55
N VAL A 110 -3.04 12.12 6.99
CA VAL A 110 -2.66 10.76 6.60
C VAL A 110 -3.64 10.24 5.54
N LEU A 111 -3.12 9.78 4.41
CA LEU A 111 -3.87 9.19 3.31
C LEU A 111 -3.45 7.73 3.12
N MET A 112 -4.44 6.84 3.06
CA MET A 112 -4.22 5.45 2.70
C MET A 112 -4.94 5.15 1.39
N PRO A 113 -4.22 4.78 0.32
CA PRO A 113 -4.85 4.25 -0.88
C PRO A 113 -5.52 2.92 -0.53
N THR A 114 -6.85 2.85 -0.63
CA THR A 114 -7.60 1.61 -0.48
C THR A 114 -8.10 1.15 -1.83
N LEU A 115 -8.15 -0.17 -2.01
CA LEU A 115 -9.00 -0.80 -3.01
C LEU A 115 -10.39 -0.80 -2.38
N GLU A 116 -11.35 -0.03 -2.90
CA GLU A 116 -12.76 -0.33 -2.60
C GLU A 116 -13.15 -1.65 -3.27
#